data_AF-A0A800C6A0-F1
#
_entry.id   AF-A0A800C6A0-F1
#
_cell.length_a   1.000
_cell.length_b   1.000
_cell.length_c   1.000
_cell.angle_alpha   90.00
_cell.angle_beta   90.00
_cell.angle_gamma   90.00
#
_symmetry.space_group_name_H-M   'P 1'
#
loop_
_entity.id
_entity.type
_entity.pdbx_description
1 polymer ?
#
loop_
_entity_poly.entity_id
_entity_poly.type
_entity_poly.pdbx_seq_one_letter_code
_entity_poly.pdbx_strand_id
1 'polypeptide(L)'
;MAKSFNVAVAGATGAVGNQMLSCLEERDFPINNLKLLATSRSAGRKLRFKSEEIPVEELTETSFRGVDIGIFSAGGATSEKYAPFAAKDGCVVVDNSAAWRMDPDVPL
;
A
#
# COMPACT_ATOMS: atom_id res chain seq x y z
N MET A 1 -2.83 4.34 24.88
CA MET A 1 -3.08 3.34 23.81
C MET A 1 -1.88 3.37 22.88
N ALA A 2 -1.42 2.22 22.38
CA ALA A 2 -0.37 2.19 21.36
C ALA A 2 -0.90 2.87 20.08
N LYS A 3 -0.05 3.62 19.38
CA LYS A 3 -0.42 4.30 18.14
C LYS A 3 -0.70 3.24 17.06
N SER A 4 -1.88 3.29 16.46
CA SER A 4 -2.25 2.46 15.31
C SER A 4 -2.32 3.29 14.02
N PHE A 5 -2.24 2.62 12.87
CA PHE A 5 -2.16 3.27 11.56
C PHE A 5 -3.17 2.70 10.56
N ASN A 6 -3.72 3.55 9.71
CA ASN A 6 -4.42 3.15 8.50
C ASN A 6 -3.39 2.87 7.41
N VAL A 7 -3.31 1.63 6.95
CA VAL A 7 -2.28 1.16 6.02
C VAL A 7 -2.91 0.79 4.68
N ALA A 8 -2.22 1.10 3.58
CA ALA A 8 -2.56 0.61 2.26
C ALA A 8 -1.38 -0.16 1.64
N VAL A 9 -1.66 -1.30 1.00
CA VAL A 9 -0.67 -2.04 0.21
C VAL A 9 -1.05 -1.93 -1.28
N ALA A 10 -0.29 -1.16 -2.04
CA ALA A 10 -0.46 -0.99 -3.48
C ALA A 10 0.33 -2.06 -4.24
N GLY A 11 -0.36 -2.84 -5.07
CA GLY A 11 0.19 -4.06 -5.67
C GLY A 11 -0.01 -5.30 -4.79
N ALA A 12 -1.04 -5.30 -3.92
CA ALA A 12 -1.30 -6.36 -2.94
C ALA A 12 -1.40 -7.77 -3.56
N THR A 13 -1.86 -7.89 -4.80
CA THR A 13 -2.00 -9.19 -5.48
C THR A 13 -0.70 -9.70 -6.13
N GLY A 14 0.38 -8.91 -6.12
CA GLY A 14 1.69 -9.34 -6.62
C GLY A 14 2.48 -10.15 -5.58
N ALA A 15 3.56 -10.81 -6.01
CA ALA A 15 4.37 -11.65 -5.12
C ALA A 15 4.93 -10.87 -3.93
N VAL A 16 5.54 -9.71 -4.17
CA VAL A 16 6.08 -8.85 -3.10
C VAL A 16 4.97 -8.25 -2.24
N GLY A 17 3.83 -7.87 -2.83
CA GLY A 17 2.67 -7.39 -2.06
C GLY A 17 2.14 -8.43 -1.06
N ASN A 18 2.07 -9.70 -1.47
CA ASN A 18 1.70 -10.78 -0.55
C ASN A 18 2.75 -10.97 0.57
N GLN A 19 4.04 -10.86 0.26
CA GLN A 19 5.09 -10.91 1.28
C GLN A 19 5.00 -9.73 2.26
N MET A 20 4.70 -8.53 1.78
CA MET A 20 4.46 -7.37 2.64
C MET A 20 3.30 -7.63 3.61
N LEU A 21 2.21 -8.26 3.16
CA LEU A 21 1.09 -8.66 4.04
C LEU A 21 1.53 -9.68 5.09
N SER A 22 2.28 -10.71 4.70
CA SER A 22 2.84 -11.69 5.63
C SER A 22 3.75 -11.03 6.69
N CYS A 23 4.63 -10.13 6.29
CA CYS A 23 5.50 -9.41 7.22
C CYS A 23 4.72 -8.50 8.18
N LEU A 24 3.68 -7.82 7.71
CA LEU A 24 2.81 -7.00 8.57
C LEU A 24 2.10 -7.85 9.61
N GLU A 25 1.67 -9.06 9.23
CA GLU A 25 1.02 -10.02 10.12
C GLU A 25 2.00 -10.62 11.14
N GLU A 26 3.13 -11.15 10.68
CA GLU A 26 4.17 -11.78 11.53
C GLU A 26 4.74 -10.82 12.58
N ARG A 27 4.85 -9.53 12.22
CA ARG A 27 5.36 -8.49 13.13
C ARG A 27 4.29 -7.88 14.03
N ASP A 28 3.04 -8.36 13.92
CA ASP A 28 1.87 -7.77 14.56
C ASP A 28 1.84 -6.24 14.45
N PHE A 29 2.05 -5.73 13.23
CA PHE A 29 2.12 -4.29 13.00
C PHE A 29 0.80 -3.63 13.46
N PRO A 30 0.85 -2.49 14.17
CA PRO A 30 -0.34 -1.89 14.78
C PRO A 30 -1.23 -1.22 13.71
N ILE A 31 -2.05 -2.03 13.05
CA ILE A 31 -2.99 -1.60 12.00
C ILE A 31 -4.36 -1.29 12.62
N ASN A 32 -4.90 -0.13 12.28
CA ASN A 32 -6.28 0.26 12.54
C ASN A 32 -7.21 -0.14 11.38
N ASN A 33 -6.78 0.10 10.14
CA ASN A 33 -7.49 -0.29 8.92
C ASN A 33 -6.49 -0.69 7.83
N LEU A 34 -6.81 -1.69 7.01
CA LEU A 34 -5.96 -2.17 5.93
C LEU A 34 -6.70 -2.11 4.58
N LYS A 35 -6.16 -1.34 3.64
CA LYS A 35 -6.61 -1.31 2.24
C LYS A 35 -5.67 -2.14 1.36
N LEU A 36 -6.25 -3.05 0.58
CA LEU A 36 -5.52 -3.82 -0.41
C LEU A 36 -5.80 -3.25 -1.78
N LEU A 37 -4.80 -2.68 -2.44
CA LEU A 37 -4.97 -1.95 -3.69
C LEU A 37 -4.27 -2.68 -4.83
N ALA A 38 -4.94 -2.81 -5.98
CA ALA A 38 -4.36 -3.37 -7.20
C ALA A 38 -5.02 -2.78 -8.45
N THR A 39 -4.64 -3.27 -9.64
CA THR A 39 -5.30 -2.92 -10.90
C THR A 39 -6.78 -3.32 -10.92
N SER A 40 -7.64 -2.66 -11.70
CA SER A 40 -9.07 -3.01 -11.91
C SER A 40 -9.34 -4.50 -12.13
N ARG A 41 -8.53 -5.18 -12.97
CA ARG A 41 -8.58 -6.64 -13.22
C ARG A 41 -8.41 -7.53 -11.97
N SER A 42 -7.96 -6.95 -10.87
CA SER A 42 -7.75 -7.63 -9.59
C SER A 42 -8.72 -7.16 -8.50
N ALA A 43 -9.50 -6.12 -8.75
CA ALA A 43 -10.52 -5.66 -7.82
C ALA A 43 -11.56 -6.76 -7.58
N GLY A 44 -12.03 -6.87 -6.34
CA GLY A 44 -12.98 -7.90 -5.90
C GLY A 44 -12.36 -9.26 -5.55
N ARG A 45 -11.08 -9.51 -5.88
CA ARG A 45 -10.35 -10.65 -5.30
C ARG A 45 -10.27 -10.46 -3.79
N LYS A 46 -10.21 -11.54 -3.03
CA LYS A 46 -10.00 -11.48 -1.58
C LYS A 46 -8.62 -12.01 -1.25
N LEU A 47 -7.89 -11.31 -0.38
CA LEU A 47 -6.66 -11.81 0.22
C LEU A 47 -6.90 -11.99 1.72
N ARG A 48 -6.20 -12.96 2.30
CA ARG A 48 -6.26 -13.22 3.72
C ARG A 48 -5.24 -12.32 4.44
N PHE A 49 -5.66 -11.71 5.53
CA PHE A 49 -4.79 -11.04 6.48
C PHE A 49 -5.25 -11.41 7.88
N LYS A 50 -4.41 -12.08 8.67
CA LYS A 50 -4.84 -12.73 9.92
C LYS A 50 -6.01 -13.70 9.66
N SER A 51 -7.04 -13.67 10.50
CA SER A 51 -8.23 -14.49 10.36
C SER A 51 -9.25 -13.94 9.36
N GLU A 52 -9.00 -12.79 8.73
CA GLU A 52 -9.99 -12.08 7.91
C GLU A 52 -9.70 -12.15 6.40
N GLU A 53 -10.76 -12.11 5.59
CA GLU A 53 -10.66 -11.94 4.14
C GLU A 53 -10.97 -10.50 3.76
N ILE A 54 -9.98 -9.81 3.19
CA ILE A 54 -10.10 -8.41 2.81
C ILE A 54 -10.24 -8.33 1.29
N PRO A 55 -11.27 -7.65 0.75
CA PRO A 55 -11.41 -7.44 -0.68
C PRO A 55 -10.33 -6.49 -1.20
N VAL A 56 -9.82 -6.79 -2.38
CA VAL A 56 -8.90 -5.93 -3.11
C VAL A 56 -9.74 -4.85 -3.81
N GLU A 57 -9.36 -3.60 -3.60
CA GLU A 57 -9.93 -2.43 -4.25
C GLU A 57 -9.06 -2.01 -5.45
N GLU A 58 -9.66 -1.31 -6.40
CA GLU A 58 -8.91 -0.69 -7.49
C GLU A 58 -8.06 0.48 -6.96
N LEU A 59 -6.81 0.54 -7.43
CA LEU A 59 -5.90 1.65 -7.19
C LEU A 59 -6.31 2.86 -8.06
N THR A 60 -6.76 3.91 -7.39
CA THR A 60 -7.19 5.17 -7.99
C THR A 60 -6.47 6.35 -7.34
N GLU A 61 -6.63 7.53 -7.91
CA GLU A 61 -6.12 8.81 -7.42
C GLU A 61 -6.72 9.21 -6.06
N THR A 62 -7.75 8.50 -5.58
CA THR A 62 -8.42 8.79 -4.28
C THR A 62 -8.28 7.66 -3.25
N SER A 63 -7.59 6.57 -3.60
CA SER A 63 -7.52 5.38 -2.74
C SER A 63 -6.83 5.63 -1.39
N PHE A 64 -6.01 6.68 -1.30
CA PHE A 64 -5.18 7.00 -0.13
C PHE A 64 -5.79 8.02 0.84
N ARG A 65 -7.01 8.50 0.59
CA ARG A 65 -7.71 9.35 1.56
C ARG A 65 -7.85 8.63 2.90
N GLY A 66 -7.37 9.27 3.96
CA GLY A 66 -7.38 8.74 5.33
C GLY A 66 -6.39 7.59 5.57
N VAL A 67 -5.45 7.35 4.66
CA VAL A 67 -4.36 6.38 4.84
C VAL A 67 -3.14 7.10 5.41
N ASP A 68 -2.58 6.55 6.48
CA ASP A 68 -1.37 7.10 7.11
C ASP A 68 -0.11 6.61 6.41
N ILE A 69 -0.08 5.32 6.02
CA ILE A 69 1.09 4.67 5.42
C ILE A 69 0.68 3.87 4.17
N GLY A 70 1.32 4.17 3.04
CA GLY A 70 1.14 3.48 1.78
C GLY A 70 2.40 2.70 1.40
N ILE A 71 2.33 1.37 1.37
CA ILE A 71 3.43 0.51 0.97
C ILE A 71 3.23 0.12 -0.50
N PHE A 72 4.14 0.55 -1.37
CA PHE A 72 4.00 0.41 -2.81
C PHE A 72 4.91 -0.70 -3.34
N SER A 73 4.30 -1.64 -4.06
CA SER A 73 4.98 -2.65 -4.87
C SER A 73 4.16 -2.94 -6.14
N ALA A 74 3.80 -1.87 -6.86
CA ALA A 74 2.95 -1.93 -8.06
C ALA A 74 3.68 -1.57 -9.37
N GLY A 75 5.01 -1.43 -9.33
CA GLY A 75 5.87 -1.03 -10.46
C GLY A 75 6.08 0.48 -10.56
N GLY A 76 7.16 0.88 -11.25
CA GLY A 76 7.62 2.28 -11.32
C GLY A 76 6.58 3.24 -11.89
N ALA A 77 6.05 2.96 -13.09
CA ALA A 77 5.04 3.82 -13.72
C ALA A 77 3.77 3.99 -12.87
N THR A 78 3.36 2.94 -12.16
CA THR A 78 2.24 3.01 -11.21
C THR A 78 2.59 3.91 -10.03
N SER A 79 3.80 3.79 -9.49
CA SER A 79 4.28 4.64 -8.41
C SER A 79 4.35 6.11 -8.83
N GLU A 80 4.97 6.43 -9.97
CA GLU A 80 5.04 7.77 -10.53
C GLU A 80 3.65 8.41 -10.68
N LYS A 81 2.65 7.62 -11.09
CA LYS A 81 1.28 8.09 -11.20
C LYS A 81 0.62 8.31 -9.83
N TYR A 82 0.65 7.33 -8.93
CA TYR A 82 -0.22 7.31 -7.75
C TYR A 82 0.42 7.77 -6.44
N ALA A 83 1.75 7.65 -6.29
CA ALA A 83 2.45 8.11 -5.09
C ALA A 83 2.27 9.62 -4.84
N PRO A 84 2.27 10.52 -5.85
CA PRO A 84 2.01 11.94 -5.62
C PRO A 84 0.61 12.22 -5.08
N PHE A 85 -0.42 11.47 -5.52
CA PHE A 85 -1.77 11.60 -4.98
C PHE A 85 -1.85 11.12 -3.53
N ALA A 86 -1.16 10.02 -3.19
CA ALA A 86 -1.05 9.55 -1.83
C ALA A 86 -0.40 10.59 -0.91
N ALA A 87 0.76 11.12 -1.30
CA ALA A 87 1.47 12.14 -0.55
C ALA A 87 0.61 13.41 -0.36
N LYS A 88 -0.13 13.83 -1.38
CA LYS A 88 -1.07 14.95 -1.31
C LYS A 88 -2.21 14.72 -0.31
N ASP A 89 -2.67 13.48 -0.16
CA ASP A 89 -3.70 13.09 0.83
C ASP A 89 -3.12 12.92 2.26
N GLY A 90 -1.83 13.21 2.47
CA GLY A 90 -1.15 13.11 3.77
C GLY A 90 -0.59 11.72 4.09
N CYS A 91 -0.62 10.80 3.13
CA CYS A 91 -0.09 9.45 3.28
C CYS A 91 1.44 9.44 3.11
N VAL A 92 2.15 8.80 4.05
CA VAL A 92 3.58 8.51 3.91
C VAL A 92 3.74 7.32 2.96
N VAL A 93 4.39 7.54 1.83
CA VAL A 93 4.63 6.50 0.82
C VAL A 93 5.99 5.85 1.04
N VAL A 94 6.01 4.52 1.12
CA VAL A 94 7.22 3.69 1.08
C VAL A 94 7.17 2.90 -0.22
N ASP A 95 8.00 3.26 -1.20
CA ASP A 95 7.99 2.66 -2.53
C ASP A 95 9.16 1.70 -2.77
N ASN A 96 8.85 0.44 -3.05
CA ASN A 96 9.82 -0.59 -3.38
C ASN A 96 10.31 -0.51 -4.85
N SER A 97 9.68 0.32 -5.68
CA SER A 97 10.08 0.51 -7.08
C SER A 97 11.37 1.32 -7.22
N ALA A 98 11.85 1.49 -8.46
CA ALA A 98 12.99 2.34 -8.77
C ALA A 98 12.62 3.81 -9.02
N ALA A 99 11.32 4.15 -9.08
CA ALA A 99 10.81 5.44 -9.53
C ALA A 99 11.45 6.65 -8.83
N TRP A 100 11.65 6.55 -7.51
CA TRP A 100 12.06 7.68 -6.68
C TRP A 100 13.48 7.56 -6.10
N ARG A 101 14.21 6.48 -6.40
CA ARG A 101 15.49 6.18 -5.73
C ARG A 101 16.60 7.21 -5.99
N MET A 102 16.50 7.93 -7.11
CA MET A 102 17.47 8.94 -7.52
C MET A 102 16.98 10.37 -7.29
N ASP A 103 15.77 10.54 -6.76
CA ASP A 103 15.22 11.85 -6.45
C ASP A 103 15.91 12.38 -5.19
N PRO A 104 16.60 13.54 -5.25
CA PRO A 104 17.35 14.08 -4.11
C PRO A 104 16.44 14.46 -2.92
N ASP A 105 15.14 14.65 -3.15
CA ASP A 105 14.17 15.00 -2.12
C ASP A 105 13.51 13.75 -1.49
N VAL A 106 13.85 12.54 -1.97
CA VAL A 106 13.31 11.27 -1.47
C VAL A 106 14.40 10.44 -0.80
N PRO A 107 14.27 10.09 0.51
CA PRO A 107 15.26 9.28 1.19
C PRO A 107 15.22 7.82 0.71
N LEU A 108 16.40 7.22 0.54
CA LEU A 108 16.61 5.82 0.19
C LEU A 108 17.11 5.00 1.39
#